data_AF-A0A850PLP4-F1
#
_entry.id   AF-A0A850PLP4-F1
#
_cell.length_a   1.000
_cell.length_b   1.000
_cell.length_c   1.000
_cell.angle_alpha   90.00
_cell.angle_beta   90.00
_cell.angle_gamma   90.00
#
_symmetry.space_group_name_H-M   'P 1'
#
loop_
_entity.id
_entity.type
_entity.pdbx_description
1 polymer ?
#
loop_
_entity_poly.entity_id
_entity_poly.type
_entity_poly.pdbx_seq_one_letter_code
_entity_poly.pdbx_strand_id
1 'polypeptide(L)' 'MAPDLFSLRDRTLVVTGGGRGLGRAMALHLAACGARVLVAGRTREAL' A
#
# COMPACT_ATOMS: atom_id res chain seq x y z
N MET A 1 -8.70 -15.04 -9.04
CA MET A 1 -7.39 -14.49 -9.43
C MET A 1 -7.66 -13.22 -10.23
N ALA A 2 -7.03 -12.09 -9.90
CA ALA A 2 -7.23 -10.85 -10.68
C ALA A 2 -6.74 -11.08 -12.12
N PRO A 3 -7.40 -10.46 -13.13
CA PRO A 3 -6.85 -10.42 -14.49
C PRO A 3 -5.43 -9.85 -14.46
N ASP A 4 -4.56 -10.30 -15.37
CA ASP A 4 -3.14 -9.90 -15.38
C ASP A 4 -2.94 -8.37 -15.37
N LEU A 5 -3.81 -7.64 -16.08
CA LEU A 5 -3.83 -6.16 -16.13
C LEU A 5 -3.95 -5.50 -14.74
N PHE A 6 -4.63 -6.16 -13.79
CA PHE A 6 -4.88 -5.65 -12.44
C PHE A 6 -4.05 -6.37 -11.36
N SER A 7 -3.11 -7.22 -11.77
CA SER A 7 -2.21 -7.90 -10.84
C SER A 7 -1.24 -6.89 -10.21
N LEU A 8 -1.14 -6.94 -8.88
CA LEU A 8 -0.17 -6.14 -8.11
C LEU A 8 1.11 -6.92 -7.76
N ARG A 9 1.21 -8.19 -8.19
CA ARG A 9 2.42 -8.99 -8.02
C ARG A 9 3.62 -8.29 -8.68
N ASP A 10 4.75 -8.28 -7.97
CA ASP A 10 6.01 -7.67 -8.39
C ASP A 10 5.94 -6.15 -8.67
N ARG A 11 4.84 -5.49 -8.27
CA ARG A 11 4.71 -4.03 -8.33
C ARG A 11 5.21 -3.41 -7.03
N THR A 12 5.88 -2.24 -7.14
CA THR A 12 6.24 -1.41 -5.99
C THR A 12 5.40 -0.13 -6.01
N LEU A 13 4.71 0.16 -4.90
CA LEU A 13 3.79 1.29 -4.76
C LEU A 13 4.17 2.17 -3.56
N VAL A 14 3.91 3.47 -3.67
CA VAL A 14 4.06 4.43 -2.56
C VAL A 14 2.68 4.92 -2.13
N VAL A 15 2.38 4.80 -0.84
CA VAL A 15 1.17 5.35 -0.23
C VAL A 15 1.55 6.53 0.66
N THR A 16 1.20 7.74 0.24
CA THR A 16 1.32 8.94 1.07
C THR A 16 0.17 9.03 2.06
N GLY A 17 0.43 9.45 3.29
CA GLY A 17 -0.57 9.48 4.36
C GLY A 17 -1.02 8.08 4.82
N GLY A 18 -0.26 7.02 4.54
CA GLY A 18 -0.66 5.64 4.82
C GLY A 18 -0.56 5.19 6.29
N GLY A 19 -0.29 6.11 7.21
CA GLY A 19 -0.13 5.78 8.64
C GLY A 19 -1.43 5.51 9.39
N ARG A 20 -2.56 6.06 8.93
CA ARG A 20 -3.86 5.94 9.60
C ARG A 20 -5.03 6.00 8.63
N GLY A 21 -6.23 5.71 9.13
CA GLY A 21 -7.49 5.81 8.38
C GLY A 21 -7.45 5.06 7.06
N LEU A 22 -7.95 5.71 6.00
CA LEU A 22 -8.03 5.13 4.66
C LEU A 22 -6.65 4.78 4.10
N GLY A 23 -5.65 5.64 4.28
CA GLY A 23 -4.30 5.38 3.77
C GLY A 23 -3.71 4.09 4.32
N ARG A 24 -3.90 3.82 5.62
CA ARG A 24 -3.45 2.56 6.25
C ARG A 24 -4.20 1.35 5.71
N ALA A 25 -5.52 1.46 5.59
CA ALA A 25 -6.34 0.38 5.04
C ALA A 25 -5.93 0.05 3.59
N MET A 26 -5.68 1.08 2.77
CA MET A 26 -5.20 0.91 1.40
C MET A 26 -3.81 0.26 1.35
N ALA A 27 -2.85 0.75 2.13
CA ALA A 27 -1.49 0.18 2.16
C ALA A 27 -1.50 -1.32 2.50
N LEU A 28 -2.28 -1.71 3.52
CA LEU A 28 -2.42 -3.11 3.92
C LEU A 28 -3.09 -3.95 2.83
N HIS A 29 -4.15 -3.44 2.20
CA HIS A 29 -4.85 -4.17 1.14
C HIS A 29 -3.98 -4.34 -0.10
N LEU A 30 -3.26 -3.29 -0.53
CA LEU A 30 -2.31 -3.37 -1.65
C LEU A 30 -1.21 -4.40 -1.39
N ALA A 31 -0.68 -4.44 -0.16
CA ALA A 31 0.30 -5.46 0.24
C ALA A 31 -0.31 -6.87 0.22
N ALA A 32 -1.54 -7.05 0.71
CA ALA A 32 -2.26 -8.32 0.66
C ALA A 32 -2.53 -8.80 -0.78
N CYS A 33 -2.66 -7.87 -1.73
CA CYS A 33 -2.76 -8.17 -3.16
C CYS A 33 -1.41 -8.51 -3.83
N GLY A 34 -0.30 -8.51 -3.08
CA GLY A 34 1.02 -8.96 -3.56
C GLY A 34 1.98 -7.84 -3.98
N ALA A 35 1.62 -6.57 -3.75
CA ALA A 35 2.52 -5.46 -4.01
C ALA A 35 3.56 -5.28 -2.88
N ARG A 36 4.72 -4.75 -3.24
CA ARG A 36 5.66 -4.13 -2.30
C ARG A 36 5.20 -2.69 -2.03
N VAL A 37 4.85 -2.37 -0.80
CA VAL A 37 4.27 -1.06 -0.45
C VAL A 37 5.22 -0.28 0.45
N LEU A 38 5.60 0.93 0.02
CA LEU A 38 6.21 1.95 0.89
C LEU A 38 5.13 2.87 1.43
N VAL A 39 5.21 3.19 2.72
CA VAL A 39 4.33 4.16 3.37
C VAL A 39 5.12 5.42 3.70
N ALA A 40 4.60 6.57 3.27
CA ALA A 40 5.21 7.88 3.51
C ALA A 40 4.28 8.76 4.36
N GLY A 41 4.83 9.41 5.38
CA GLY A 41 4.08 10.21 6.34
C GLY A 41 4.94 11.33 6.93
N ARG A 42 4.28 12.31 7.55
CA ARG A 42 4.95 13.49 8.14
C ARG A 42 5.59 13.22 9.49
N THR A 43 5.03 12.28 10.26
CA THR A 43 5.45 11.96 11.64
C THR A 43 5.74 10.48 11.74
N ARG A 44 6.79 10.10 12.48
CA ARG A 44 7.24 8.71 12.57
C ARG A 44 6.30 7.85 13.40
N GLU A 45 5.65 8.44 14.40
CA GLU A 45 4.72 7.76 15.32
C GLU A 45 3.49 7.23 14.60
N ALA A 46 3.15 7.81 13.44
CA ALA A 46 2.01 7.39 12.65
C ALA A 46 2.37 6.33 11.60
N LEU A 47 3.66 6.04 11.36
CA LEU A 47 4.14 5.07 10.36
C LEU A 47 4.40 3.71 11.01
#